data_AF-A0A061RNP6-F1
#
_entry.id   AF-A0A061RNP6-F1
#
_cell.length_a   1.000
_cell.length_b   1.000
_cell.length_c   1.000
_cell.angle_alpha   90.00
_cell.angle_beta   90.00
_cell.angle_gamma   90.00
#
_symmetry.space_group_name_H-M   'P 1'
#
loop_
_entity.id
_entity.type
_entity.pdbx_description
1 polymer ?
#
loop_
_entity_poly.entity_id
_entity_poly.type
_entity_poly.pdbx_seq_one_letter_code
_entity_poly.pdbx_strand_id
1 'polypeptide(L)'
;MARQLSGSVVRNFLSYGFSTGLASTSRTLQPGCCSSAVACSAFSTGPERRVPESRFVNFEEMSADKGMFQSIIADARHRIFGTHIGDGKRSGRKVLRKALVAERIADWYMPLETKADPIFADPKNEQKKQKLATLRRRGKGPPPKGQGKRSKKR
;
A
#
# COMPACT_ATOMS: atom_id res chain seq x y z
N MET A 1 -26.86 -49.57 24.96
CA MET A 1 -28.05 -49.13 24.19
C MET A 1 -27.74 -47.77 23.58
N ALA A 2 -27.50 -47.76 22.28
CA ALA A 2 -27.01 -46.64 21.48
C ALA A 2 -28.05 -45.53 21.30
N ARG A 3 -27.59 -44.27 21.13
CA ARG A 3 -28.13 -43.32 20.12
C ARG A 3 -27.03 -42.38 19.64
N GLN A 4 -26.53 -42.69 18.44
CA GLN A 4 -25.85 -41.75 17.54
C GLN A 4 -26.86 -40.67 17.13
N LEU A 5 -26.43 -39.41 17.12
CA LEU A 5 -27.13 -38.34 16.41
C LEU A 5 -26.18 -37.79 15.35
N SER A 6 -26.37 -38.25 14.13
CA SER A 6 -25.78 -37.75 12.90
C SER A 6 -26.44 -36.42 12.53
N GLY A 7 -25.73 -35.31 12.75
CA GLY A 7 -26.10 -34.00 12.23
C GLY A 7 -25.44 -33.76 10.88
N SER A 8 -26.18 -33.97 9.78
CA SER A 8 -25.80 -33.59 8.43
C SER A 8 -25.92 -32.06 8.25
N VAL A 9 -24.78 -31.36 8.20
CA VAL A 9 -24.75 -29.94 7.84
C VAL A 9 -24.64 -29.84 6.32
N VAL A 10 -25.78 -29.55 5.69
CA VAL A 10 -25.93 -29.20 4.28
C VAL A 10 -25.17 -27.89 4.04
N ARG A 11 -24.09 -27.92 3.25
CA ARG A 11 -23.38 -26.71 2.81
C ARG A 11 -24.03 -26.20 1.52
N ASN A 12 -24.86 -25.18 1.64
CA ASN A 12 -25.33 -24.39 0.50
C ASN A 12 -24.15 -23.59 -0.06
N PHE A 13 -23.62 -24.05 -1.20
CA PHE A 13 -22.73 -23.27 -2.05
C PHE A 13 -23.58 -22.26 -2.83
N LEU A 14 -23.69 -21.02 -2.34
CA LEU A 14 -24.14 -19.92 -3.18
C LEU A 14 -22.97 -19.44 -4.04
N SER A 15 -23.08 -19.72 -5.32
CA SER A 15 -22.35 -19.09 -6.40
C SER A 15 -22.74 -17.61 -6.49
N TYR A 16 -21.78 -16.71 -6.35
CA TYR A 16 -21.95 -15.31 -6.72
C TYR A 16 -21.04 -15.00 -7.91
N GLY A 17 -21.71 -14.73 -9.04
CA GLY A 17 -21.10 -14.33 -10.30
C GLY A 17 -20.48 -12.94 -10.20
N PHE A 18 -19.28 -12.82 -10.75
CA PHE A 18 -18.49 -11.59 -10.82
C PHE A 18 -18.88 -10.85 -12.10
N SER A 19 -19.67 -9.79 -11.99
CA SER A 19 -20.03 -8.92 -13.12
C SER A 19 -18.91 -7.90 -13.38
N THR A 20 -18.51 -7.81 -14.64
CA THR A 20 -17.54 -6.85 -15.17
C THR A 20 -18.17 -5.46 -15.28
N GLY A 21 -17.64 -4.47 -14.56
CA GLY A 21 -17.98 -3.07 -14.70
C GLY A 21 -16.85 -2.28 -15.37
N LEU A 22 -16.97 -2.07 -16.68
CA LEU A 22 -16.21 -1.07 -17.45
C LEU A 22 -16.71 0.32 -17.05
N ALA A 23 -15.85 1.14 -16.44
CA ALA A 23 -16.12 2.57 -16.22
C ALA A 23 -15.09 3.41 -16.98
N SER A 24 -15.50 3.79 -18.19
CA SER A 24 -14.90 4.84 -19.00
C SER A 24 -15.13 6.19 -18.31
N THR A 25 -14.06 6.88 -17.90
CA THR A 25 -14.12 8.29 -17.51
C THR A 25 -13.34 9.13 -18.51
N SER A 26 -14.10 9.78 -19.40
CA SER A 26 -13.61 10.83 -20.28
C SER A 26 -13.29 12.07 -19.45
N ARG A 27 -12.00 12.40 -19.34
CA ARG A 27 -11.54 13.63 -18.70
C ARG A 27 -11.43 14.72 -19.77
N THR A 28 -12.43 15.59 -19.82
CA THR A 28 -12.37 16.87 -20.54
C THR A 28 -11.43 17.81 -19.78
N LEU A 29 -10.36 18.26 -20.43
CA LEU A 29 -9.47 19.32 -19.96
C LEU A 29 -9.77 20.60 -20.75
N GLN A 30 -10.19 21.65 -20.06
CA GLN A 30 -10.25 23.00 -20.60
C GLN A 30 -8.87 23.68 -20.54
N PRO A 31 -8.58 24.61 -21.47
CA PRO A 31 -7.30 25.30 -21.56
C PRO A 31 -7.23 26.49 -20.59
N GLY A 32 -6.33 26.39 -19.61
CA GLY A 32 -5.93 27.48 -18.71
C GLY A 32 -4.73 28.23 -19.29
N CYS A 33 -4.91 29.52 -19.49
CA CYS A 33 -3.97 30.49 -20.03
C CYS A 33 -2.63 30.53 -19.25
N CYS A 34 -1.51 30.37 -19.95
CA CYS A 34 -0.18 30.72 -19.48
C CYS A 34 0.25 32.04 -20.14
N SER A 35 -0.10 33.16 -19.50
CA SER A 35 0.52 34.46 -19.73
C SER A 35 1.73 34.59 -18.81
N SER A 36 2.93 34.40 -19.35
CA SER A 36 4.13 35.16 -18.98
C SER A 36 5.27 34.69 -19.88
N ALA A 37 5.61 35.56 -20.82
CA ALA A 37 6.78 35.45 -21.66
C ALA A 37 8.04 35.59 -20.81
N VAL A 38 8.83 34.53 -20.70
CA VAL A 38 10.25 34.63 -20.34
C VAL A 38 11.04 33.64 -21.20
N ALA A 39 11.72 34.22 -22.18
CA ALA A 39 12.92 33.75 -22.86
C ALA A 39 13.03 32.24 -23.18
N CYS A 40 12.66 31.89 -24.42
CA CYS A 40 13.20 30.74 -25.12
C CYS A 40 14.72 30.90 -25.30
N SER A 41 15.53 30.33 -24.40
CA SER A 41 16.94 30.11 -24.68
C SER A 41 17.07 28.89 -25.59
N ALA A 42 17.54 29.15 -26.81
CA ALA A 42 17.86 28.18 -27.83
C ALA A 42 18.67 26.99 -27.26
N PHE A 43 18.05 25.81 -27.19
CA PHE A 43 18.81 24.57 -27.04
C PHE A 43 19.28 24.18 -28.44
N SER A 44 20.54 24.52 -28.69
CA SER A 44 21.32 24.15 -29.88
C SER A 44 20.99 22.74 -30.34
N THR A 45 20.58 22.61 -31.60
CA THR A 45 20.57 21.37 -32.37
C THR A 45 21.96 20.74 -32.28
N GLY A 46 22.10 19.74 -31.41
CA GLY A 46 23.31 18.93 -31.32
C GLY A 46 23.56 18.21 -32.65
N PRO A 47 24.82 17.91 -32.99
CA PRO A 47 25.15 17.28 -34.26
C PRO A 47 24.47 15.92 -34.37
N GLU A 48 23.79 15.75 -35.49
CA GLU A 48 23.21 14.53 -36.02
C GLU A 48 24.19 13.36 -35.84
N ARG A 49 23.90 12.48 -34.87
CA ARG A 49 24.65 11.23 -34.71
C ARG A 49 24.34 10.37 -35.93
N ARG A 50 25.24 10.37 -36.92
CA ARG A 50 25.24 9.38 -38.00
C ARG A 50 25.13 8.00 -37.37
N VAL A 51 24.03 7.31 -37.66
CA VAL A 51 23.90 5.89 -37.37
C VAL A 51 24.89 5.18 -38.30
N PRO A 52 25.90 4.45 -37.79
CA PRO A 52 26.82 3.75 -38.67
C PRO A 52 26.05 2.69 -39.44
N GLU A 53 26.20 2.76 -40.76
CA GLU A 53 25.71 1.82 -41.75
C GLU A 53 26.02 0.38 -41.31
N SER A 54 25.00 -0.46 -41.32
CA SER A 54 25.06 -1.84 -40.83
C SER A 54 26.08 -2.66 -41.61
N ARG A 55 27.28 -2.82 -41.06
CA ARG A 55 28.13 -3.98 -41.37
C ARG A 55 27.45 -5.20 -40.80
N PHE A 56 26.70 -5.91 -41.66
CA PHE A 56 26.38 -7.31 -41.44
C PHE A 56 27.70 -8.08 -41.35
N VAL A 57 28.16 -8.31 -40.12
CA VAL A 57 29.30 -9.19 -39.84
C VAL A 57 28.82 -10.63 -39.78
N ASN A 58 29.51 -11.50 -40.51
CA ASN A 58 29.24 -12.91 -40.65
C ASN A 58 29.22 -13.63 -39.28
N PHE A 59 28.26 -14.53 -39.11
CA PHE A 59 27.86 -15.17 -37.84
C PHE A 59 28.79 -16.34 -37.39
N GLU A 60 29.75 -16.76 -38.20
CA GLU A 60 30.38 -18.09 -38.04
C GLU A 60 31.71 -18.15 -37.27
N GLU A 61 32.31 -17.03 -36.87
CA GLU A 61 33.60 -17.03 -36.14
C GLU A 61 33.50 -16.64 -34.64
N MET A 62 32.32 -16.70 -34.01
CA MET A 62 32.11 -16.26 -32.61
C MET A 62 32.15 -17.38 -31.57
N SER A 63 33.08 -18.34 -31.65
CA SER A 63 33.09 -19.47 -30.70
C SER A 63 33.96 -19.27 -29.44
N ALA A 64 34.96 -18.38 -29.48
CA ALA A 64 35.81 -18.02 -28.33
C ALA A 64 35.38 -16.73 -27.59
N ASP A 65 34.65 -15.83 -28.24
CA ASP A 65 34.23 -14.51 -27.70
C ASP A 65 32.87 -14.51 -27.00
N LYS A 66 32.27 -15.70 -26.81
CA LYS A 66 30.93 -15.84 -26.23
C LYS A 66 30.79 -15.12 -24.89
N GLY A 67 31.82 -15.17 -24.04
CA GLY A 67 31.79 -14.47 -22.73
C GLY A 67 31.69 -12.95 -22.85
N MET A 68 32.43 -12.36 -23.78
CA MET A 68 32.44 -10.90 -24.03
C MET A 68 31.18 -10.42 -24.73
N PHE A 69 30.65 -11.20 -25.67
CA PHE A 69 29.39 -10.87 -26.32
C PHE A 69 28.21 -10.91 -25.33
N GLN A 70 28.21 -11.89 -24.41
CA GLN A 70 27.18 -11.99 -23.38
C GLN A 70 27.23 -10.85 -22.37
N SER A 71 28.41 -10.33 -22.02
CA SER A 71 28.50 -9.14 -21.16
C SER A 71 27.97 -7.89 -21.85
N ILE A 72 28.26 -7.69 -23.14
CA ILE A 72 27.71 -6.58 -23.94
C ILE A 72 26.18 -6.64 -24.01
N ILE A 73 25.61 -7.83 -24.20
CA ILE A 73 24.15 -8.02 -24.18
C ILE A 73 23.58 -7.74 -22.79
N ALA A 74 24.24 -8.21 -21.72
CA ALA A 74 23.81 -7.95 -20.35
C ALA A 74 23.84 -6.45 -20.02
N ASP A 75 24.86 -5.72 -20.49
CA ASP A 75 24.99 -4.26 -20.35
C ASP A 75 23.91 -3.53 -21.14
N ALA A 76 23.67 -3.93 -22.39
CA ALA A 76 22.58 -3.38 -23.19
C ALA A 76 21.23 -3.61 -22.50
N ARG A 77 20.99 -4.80 -21.97
CA ARG A 77 19.78 -5.15 -21.20
C ARG A 77 19.66 -4.30 -19.93
N HIS A 78 20.75 -4.11 -19.19
CA HIS A 78 20.77 -3.24 -18.01
C HIS A 78 20.40 -1.80 -18.34
N ARG A 79 20.95 -1.26 -19.43
CA ARG A 79 20.68 0.11 -19.90
C ARG A 79 19.25 0.29 -20.36
N ILE A 80 18.71 -0.68 -21.12
CA ILE A 80 17.36 -0.59 -21.69
C ILE A 80 16.29 -0.81 -20.60
N PHE A 81 16.43 -1.85 -19.78
CA PHE A 81 15.38 -2.30 -18.87
C PHE A 81 15.62 -1.95 -17.39
N GLY A 82 16.75 -1.32 -17.05
CA GLY A 82 17.13 -1.04 -15.66
C GLY A 82 17.40 -2.31 -14.83
N THR A 83 17.63 -3.45 -15.48
CA THR A 83 17.90 -4.73 -14.81
C THR A 83 19.33 -4.73 -14.28
N HIS A 84 19.55 -4.90 -12.98
CA HIS A 84 20.89 -4.78 -12.39
C HIS A 84 21.79 -6.00 -12.66
N ILE A 85 23.02 -5.71 -13.05
CA ILE A 85 24.13 -6.66 -13.18
C ILE A 85 24.81 -6.72 -11.81
N GLY A 86 24.91 -7.91 -11.22
CA GLY A 86 25.41 -8.06 -9.85
C GLY A 86 26.75 -8.79 -9.77
N ASP A 87 27.62 -8.32 -8.90
CA ASP A 87 28.97 -8.88 -8.64
C ASP A 87 28.96 -10.12 -7.74
N GLY A 88 27.82 -10.82 -7.63
CA GLY A 88 27.63 -11.97 -6.73
C GLY A 88 27.56 -11.64 -5.22
N LYS A 89 27.84 -10.40 -4.82
CA LYS A 89 27.76 -9.92 -3.43
C LYS A 89 26.35 -9.45 -3.06
N ARG A 90 26.03 -9.44 -1.76
CA ARG A 90 24.72 -8.99 -1.25
C ARG A 90 24.63 -7.45 -1.28
N SER A 91 23.95 -6.90 -2.28
CA SER A 91 23.78 -5.44 -2.49
C SER A 91 22.54 -4.81 -1.84
N GLY A 92 21.75 -5.58 -1.08
CA GLY A 92 20.52 -5.06 -0.44
C GLY A 92 19.32 -4.82 -1.38
N ARG A 93 19.45 -5.02 -2.70
CA ARG A 93 18.36 -4.86 -3.69
C ARG A 93 17.09 -5.66 -3.38
N LYS A 94 17.21 -6.78 -2.65
CA LYS A 94 16.05 -7.57 -2.20
C LYS A 94 15.20 -6.82 -1.17
N VAL A 95 15.80 -5.93 -0.38
CA VAL A 95 15.08 -5.08 0.58
C VAL A 95 14.35 -3.97 -0.17
N LEU A 96 15.04 -3.28 -1.10
CA LEU A 96 14.46 -2.18 -1.89
C LEU A 96 13.32 -2.62 -2.82
N ARG A 97 13.34 -3.87 -3.30
CA ARG A 97 12.25 -4.43 -4.12
C ARG A 97 10.99 -4.78 -3.35
N LYS A 98 11.04 -4.82 -2.02
CA LYS A 98 9.83 -5.04 -1.22
C LYS A 98 8.97 -3.78 -1.30
N ALA A 99 7.69 -3.94 -1.60
CA ALA A 99 6.75 -2.84 -1.48
C ALA A 99 6.71 -2.37 -0.02
N LEU A 100 6.67 -1.05 0.19
CA LEU A 100 6.46 -0.47 1.51
C LEU A 100 5.02 -0.75 1.93
N VAL A 101 4.84 -1.47 3.04
CA VAL A 101 3.51 -1.90 3.54
C VAL A 101 3.04 -1.02 4.71
N ALA A 102 3.78 0.03 5.03
CA ALA A 102 3.55 0.84 6.24
C ALA A 102 2.15 1.44 6.30
N GLU A 103 1.69 2.08 5.22
CA GLU A 103 0.35 2.68 5.13
C GLU A 103 -0.75 1.63 5.32
N ARG A 104 -0.65 0.51 4.59
CA ARG A 104 -1.60 -0.61 4.71
C ARG A 104 -1.70 -1.19 6.12
N ILE A 105 -0.59 -1.18 6.86
CA ILE A 105 -0.55 -1.65 8.25
C ILE A 105 -1.10 -0.58 9.19
N ALA A 106 -0.76 0.69 8.97
CA ALA A 106 -1.24 1.82 9.77
C ALA A 106 -2.77 1.97 9.66
N ASP A 107 -3.31 1.76 8.46
CA ASP A 107 -4.74 1.86 8.16
C ASP A 107 -5.55 0.64 8.62
N TRP A 108 -4.92 -0.35 9.27
CA TRP A 108 -5.59 -1.57 9.72
C TRP A 108 -6.74 -1.29 10.68
N TYR A 109 -6.56 -0.30 11.56
CA TYR A 109 -7.66 0.27 12.33
C TYR A 109 -7.93 1.66 11.79
N MET A 110 -9.16 1.88 11.33
CA MET A 110 -9.60 3.21 10.94
C MET A 110 -9.40 4.19 12.11
N PRO A 111 -8.96 5.43 11.84
CA PRO A 111 -8.84 6.42 12.90
C PRO A 111 -10.20 6.60 13.56
N LEU A 112 -10.25 6.42 14.88
CA LEU A 112 -11.43 6.71 15.67
C LEU A 112 -11.59 8.23 15.73
N GLU A 113 -12.30 8.81 14.76
CA GLU A 113 -12.70 10.21 14.80
C GLU A 113 -13.55 10.44 16.06
N THR A 114 -12.89 10.95 17.09
CA THR A 114 -13.47 11.23 18.42
C THR A 114 -14.08 12.63 18.47
N LYS A 115 -14.28 13.25 17.31
CA LYS A 115 -15.04 14.49 17.18
C LYS A 115 -16.52 14.13 17.21
N ALA A 116 -17.02 13.82 18.40
CA ALA A 116 -18.45 13.69 18.61
C ALA A 116 -19.10 15.04 18.32
N ASP A 117 -20.20 15.04 17.57
CA ASP A 117 -20.98 16.25 17.33
C ASP A 117 -21.44 16.84 18.67
N PRO A 118 -21.26 18.15 18.91
CA PRO A 118 -21.60 18.75 20.21
C PRO A 118 -23.11 18.69 20.53
N ILE A 119 -23.94 18.45 19.51
CA ILE A 119 -25.40 18.31 19.61
C ILE A 119 -25.79 16.86 19.89
N PHE A 120 -24.98 15.88 19.48
CA PHE A 120 -25.33 14.48 19.56
C PHE A 120 -25.00 13.90 20.95
N ALA A 121 -26.04 13.48 21.67
CA ALA A 121 -25.89 12.77 22.93
C ALA A 121 -25.94 11.25 22.69
N ASP A 122 -24.81 10.57 22.93
CA ASP A 122 -24.73 9.12 22.83
C ASP A 122 -25.64 8.42 23.87
N PRO A 123 -26.66 7.65 23.46
CA PRO A 123 -27.58 7.00 24.40
C PRO A 123 -26.85 5.99 25.30
N LYS A 124 -25.80 5.33 24.79
CA LYS A 124 -24.95 4.43 25.59
C LYS A 124 -24.21 5.17 26.70
N ASN A 125 -23.75 6.40 26.44
CA ASN A 125 -23.06 7.20 27.44
C ASN A 125 -24.03 7.73 28.49
N GLU A 126 -25.25 8.10 28.10
CA GLU A 126 -26.31 8.49 29.04
C GLU A 126 -26.72 7.34 29.97
N GLN A 127 -26.97 6.15 29.42
CA GLN A 127 -27.29 4.95 30.21
C GLN A 127 -26.16 4.62 31.21
N LYS A 128 -24.88 4.73 30.78
CA LYS A 128 -23.73 4.58 31.68
C LYS A 128 -23.75 5.60 32.82
N LYS A 129 -24.06 6.88 32.53
CA LYS A 129 -24.18 7.95 33.53
C LYS A 129 -25.32 7.67 34.53
N GLN A 130 -26.49 7.26 34.05
CA GLN A 130 -27.65 6.91 34.90
C GLN A 130 -27.36 5.71 35.81
N LYS A 131 -26.72 4.66 35.27
CA LYS A 131 -26.29 3.48 36.05
C LYS A 131 -25.31 3.90 37.15
N LEU A 132 -24.34 4.74 36.82
CA LEU A 132 -23.35 5.25 37.78
C LEU A 132 -24.03 6.06 38.89
N ALA A 133 -24.97 6.96 38.55
CA ALA A 133 -25.73 7.72 39.53
C ALA A 133 -26.51 6.81 40.50
N THR A 134 -27.16 5.77 39.97
CA THR A 134 -27.89 4.78 40.77
C THR A 134 -26.96 4.02 41.72
N LEU A 135 -25.78 3.61 41.26
CA LEU A 135 -24.78 2.92 42.09
C LEU A 135 -24.22 3.82 43.19
N ARG A 136 -23.96 5.10 42.88
CA ARG A 136 -23.52 6.09 43.87
C ARG A 136 -24.58 6.32 44.96
N ARG A 137 -25.86 6.44 44.58
CA ARG A 137 -26.97 6.53 45.55
C ARG A 137 -27.02 5.34 46.50
N ARG A 138 -26.66 4.15 46.02
CA ARG A 138 -26.60 2.90 46.82
C ARG A 138 -25.31 2.75 47.65
N GLY A 139 -24.35 3.66 47.52
CA GLY A 139 -23.01 3.50 48.10
C GLY A 139 -22.16 2.39 47.47
N LYS A 140 -22.61 1.82 46.34
CA LYS A 140 -21.92 0.75 45.59
C LYS A 140 -21.18 1.29 44.36
N GLY A 141 -21.00 2.60 44.30
CA GLY A 141 -20.22 3.25 43.24
C GLY A 141 -18.73 2.94 43.39
N PRO A 142 -17.95 2.96 42.29
CA PRO A 142 -16.50 2.88 42.39
C PRO A 142 -15.98 4.02 43.28
N PRO A 143 -15.08 3.73 44.24
CA PRO A 143 -14.51 4.77 45.10
C PRO A 143 -13.67 5.74 44.25
N PRO A 144 -13.50 6.98 44.72
CA PRO A 144 -12.61 7.91 44.05
C PRO A 144 -11.17 7.38 44.04
N LYS A 145 -10.41 7.76 43.02
CA LYS A 145 -9.02 7.37 42.85
C LYS A 145 -8.25 7.65 44.14
N GLY A 146 -7.50 6.65 44.62
CA GLY A 146 -6.69 6.78 45.84
C GLY A 146 -7.38 6.35 47.14
N GLN A 147 -8.72 6.16 47.19
CA GLN A 147 -9.42 5.67 48.40
C GLN A 147 -9.63 4.15 48.42
N GLY A 148 -8.90 3.41 47.59
CA GLY A 148 -9.00 1.95 47.51
C GLY A 148 -8.44 1.24 48.74
N LYS A 149 -8.35 -0.10 48.65
CA LYS A 149 -7.89 -0.99 49.73
C LYS A 149 -6.61 -0.56 50.44
N ARG A 150 -5.66 0.05 49.72
CA ARG A 150 -4.34 0.46 50.24
C ARG A 150 -4.30 1.87 50.84
N SER A 151 -5.38 2.64 50.72
CA SER A 151 -5.45 4.02 51.23
C SER A 151 -5.31 4.12 52.75
N LYS A 152 -5.80 3.11 53.46
CA LYS A 152 -5.81 3.05 54.93
C LYS A 152 -4.52 2.52 55.55
N LYS A 153 -3.56 2.05 54.74
CA LYS A 153 -2.35 1.37 55.22
C LYS A 153 -1.18 2.35 55.44
N ARG A 154 -1.46 3.54 55.97
CA ARG A 154 -0.45 4.56 56.24
C ARG A 154 -0.30 4.75 57.73
#